data_AF-A0A0Q7EDG7-F1
#
_entry.id   AF-A0A0Q7EDG7-F1
#
_cell.length_a   1.000
_cell.length_b   1.000
_cell.length_c   1.000
_cell.angle_alpha   90.00
_cell.angle_beta   90.00
_cell.angle_gamma   90.00
#
_symmetry.space_group_name_H-M   'P 1'
#
loop_
_entity.id
_entity.type
_entity.pdbx_description
1 polymer ?
#
loop_
_entity_poly.entity_id
_entity_poly.type
_entity_poly.pdbx_seq_one_letter_code
_entity_poly.pdbx_strand_id
1 'polypeptide(L)'
;MRAFVLLVSFVLLGACTNMVRSETPWFGPADAIGAPALRDGVWAAVDPECAFDTHLALEEWPDCAQRRIVRGGEELNLNRSGGGDRVDYNWSSEAFVLTAGELRINQRACGEPHGLREAEESPESSAVDEAVSRLVYCYAALRAEALDADGRIVAFTTWPIWCGPQPAQGEGNPNVTNKPFPGLTVVGEYCVADDVAALRAAATATEMLLPDPRQRARFRWIRDGWR
;
A
#
# COMPACT_ATOMS: atom_id res chain seq x y z
N MET A 1 36.22 -17.08 16.15
CA MET A 1 35.70 -15.79 15.66
C MET A 1 34.23 -16.00 15.28
N ARG A 2 33.32 -15.74 16.21
CA ARG A 2 31.86 -15.93 16.08
C ARG A 2 31.20 -14.78 16.83
N ALA A 3 30.93 -13.67 16.15
CA ALA A 3 30.07 -12.58 16.63
C ALA A 3 30.06 -11.51 15.53
N PHE A 4 29.07 -11.53 14.63
CA PHE A 4 28.61 -10.36 13.84
C PHE A 4 27.46 -10.78 12.90
N VAL A 5 26.34 -11.24 13.46
CA VAL A 5 25.07 -11.34 12.71
C VAL A 5 23.95 -11.13 13.71
N LEU A 6 23.55 -9.89 13.99
CA LEU A 6 22.31 -9.54 14.71
C LEU A 6 22.16 -8.00 14.67
N LEU A 7 21.86 -7.39 13.51
CA LEU A 7 21.44 -5.97 13.49
C LEU A 7 20.72 -5.48 12.22
N VAL A 8 19.90 -6.29 11.53
CA VAL A 8 19.21 -5.86 10.28
C VAL A 8 17.73 -6.27 10.22
N SER A 9 16.98 -6.21 11.32
CA SER A 9 15.56 -6.60 11.32
C SER A 9 14.57 -5.60 11.90
N PHE A 10 14.99 -4.40 12.32
CA PHE A 10 14.09 -3.39 12.92
C PHE A 10 13.72 -2.20 12.01
N VAL A 11 14.22 -2.12 10.78
CA VAL A 11 14.01 -0.95 9.90
C VAL A 11 12.73 -1.05 9.05
N LEU A 12 12.07 -2.22 8.99
CA LEU A 12 10.92 -2.44 8.09
C LEU A 12 9.55 -2.17 8.73
N LEU A 13 9.46 -1.89 10.03
CA LEU A 13 8.19 -1.64 10.72
C LEU A 13 7.66 -0.19 10.56
N GLY A 14 8.51 0.76 10.15
CA GLY A 14 8.13 2.18 9.98
C GLY A 14 7.52 2.53 8.62
N ALA A 15 7.29 1.55 7.73
CA ALA A 15 6.88 1.83 6.35
C ALA A 15 5.38 2.16 6.18
N CYS A 16 4.56 1.99 7.22
CA CYS A 16 3.12 2.24 7.16
C CYS A 16 2.69 3.60 7.73
N THR A 17 3.61 4.38 8.29
CA THR A 17 3.29 5.66 8.93
C THR A 17 3.38 6.82 7.95
N ASN A 18 2.94 8.02 8.36
CA ASN A 18 2.91 9.23 7.52
C ASN A 18 2.00 9.10 6.27
N MET A 19 0.99 8.23 6.30
CA MET A 19 0.04 8.02 5.20
C MET A 19 -1.31 8.68 5.45
N VAL A 20 -1.96 9.14 4.38
CA VAL A 20 -3.36 9.58 4.42
C VAL A 20 -4.26 8.37 4.61
N ARG A 21 -5.17 8.45 5.59
CA ARG A 21 -6.20 7.44 5.89
C ARG A 21 -7.54 8.10 6.14
N SER A 22 -8.61 7.31 6.18
CA SER A 22 -9.94 7.78 6.57
C SER A 22 -10.76 6.69 7.24
N GLU A 23 -11.77 7.11 7.98
CA GLU A 23 -12.74 6.21 8.62
C GLU A 23 -13.74 5.64 7.61
N THR A 24 -14.20 6.46 6.67
CA THR A 24 -15.10 6.08 5.59
C THR A 24 -14.40 6.15 4.24
N PRO A 25 -14.82 5.35 3.24
CA PRO A 25 -14.24 5.43 1.92
C PRO A 25 -14.59 6.77 1.25
N TRP A 26 -13.60 7.44 0.66
CA TRP A 26 -13.81 8.65 -0.15
C TRP A 26 -14.36 8.37 -1.54
N PHE A 27 -14.15 7.16 -2.07
CA PHE A 27 -14.52 6.76 -3.42
C PHE A 27 -15.43 5.54 -3.41
N GLY A 28 -16.37 5.51 -4.36
CA GLY A 28 -17.25 4.38 -4.62
C GLY A 28 -17.21 3.92 -6.08
N PRO A 29 -18.10 2.99 -6.47
CA PRO A 29 -18.15 2.46 -7.83
C PRO A 29 -18.34 3.53 -8.92
N ALA A 30 -19.02 4.64 -8.60
CA ALA A 30 -19.23 5.73 -9.54
C ALA A 30 -17.91 6.43 -9.93
N ASP A 31 -16.95 6.53 -9.01
CA ASP A 31 -15.65 7.16 -9.26
C ASP A 31 -14.73 6.32 -10.15
N ALA A 32 -15.02 5.01 -10.26
CA ALA A 32 -14.31 4.08 -11.13
C ALA A 32 -14.85 4.06 -12.57
N ILE A 33 -15.99 4.71 -12.85
CA ILE A 33 -16.58 4.72 -14.19
C ILE A 33 -15.61 5.40 -15.17
N GLY A 34 -15.25 4.68 -16.23
CA GLY A 34 -14.31 5.15 -17.25
C GLY A 34 -12.83 5.00 -16.88
N ALA A 35 -12.51 4.48 -15.69
CA ALA A 35 -11.15 4.09 -15.36
C ALA A 35 -10.80 2.77 -16.08
N PRO A 36 -9.67 2.70 -16.82
CA PRO A 36 -9.07 1.43 -17.22
C PRO A 36 -8.88 0.52 -16.01
N ALA A 37 -9.47 -0.66 -16.04
CA ALA A 37 -9.28 -1.66 -14.99
C ALA A 37 -7.84 -2.23 -15.06
N LEU A 38 -7.34 -2.71 -13.92
CA LEU A 38 -6.18 -3.60 -13.92
C LEU A 38 -6.56 -4.91 -14.63
N ARG A 39 -5.68 -5.45 -15.48
CA ARG A 39 -5.88 -6.77 -16.07
C ARG A 39 -5.85 -7.84 -14.97
N ASP A 40 -6.84 -8.72 -14.97
CA ASP A 40 -6.87 -9.89 -14.10
C ASP A 40 -5.66 -10.82 -14.35
N GLY A 41 -5.14 -11.43 -13.29
CA GLY A 41 -4.01 -12.36 -13.34
C GLY A 41 -2.92 -12.03 -12.34
N VAL A 42 -1.74 -12.61 -12.57
CA VAL A 42 -0.56 -12.42 -11.72
C VAL A 42 0.18 -11.15 -12.09
N TRP A 43 0.56 -10.38 -11.08
CA TRP A 43 1.37 -9.19 -11.17
C TRP A 43 2.62 -9.33 -10.30
N ALA A 44 3.69 -8.66 -10.72
CA ALA A 44 4.92 -8.57 -9.94
C ALA A 44 5.46 -7.15 -9.94
N ALA A 45 6.06 -6.75 -8.82
CA ALA A 45 6.90 -5.57 -8.80
C ALA A 45 8.14 -5.80 -9.69
N VAL A 46 8.47 -4.80 -10.51
CA VAL A 46 9.66 -4.77 -11.35
C VAL A 46 10.75 -4.05 -10.57
N ASP A 47 11.53 -4.83 -9.83
CA ASP A 47 12.77 -4.38 -9.23
C ASP A 47 13.94 -4.85 -10.11
N PRO A 48 14.80 -3.96 -10.63
CA PRO A 48 15.94 -4.37 -11.44
C PRO A 48 16.93 -5.29 -10.72
N GLU A 49 16.93 -5.31 -9.39
CA GLU A 49 17.79 -6.16 -8.57
C GLU A 49 17.13 -7.51 -8.22
N CYS A 50 15.84 -7.68 -8.51
CA CYS A 50 15.10 -8.91 -8.24
C CYS A 50 14.87 -9.74 -9.51
N ALA A 51 15.79 -10.67 -9.78
CA ALA A 51 15.60 -11.67 -10.83
C ALA A 51 14.85 -12.89 -10.28
N PHE A 52 13.78 -13.32 -10.97
CA PHE A 52 13.02 -14.52 -10.63
C PHE A 52 12.38 -15.12 -11.89
N ASP A 53 12.06 -16.42 -11.82
CA ASP A 53 11.38 -17.11 -12.92
C ASP A 53 9.86 -16.93 -12.81
N THR A 54 9.31 -16.18 -13.76
CA THR A 54 7.88 -15.87 -13.86
C THR A 54 7.01 -17.08 -14.21
N HIS A 55 7.59 -18.26 -14.47
CA HIS A 55 6.87 -19.51 -14.71
C HIS A 55 6.68 -20.36 -13.45
N LEU A 56 7.45 -20.11 -12.39
CA LEU A 56 7.31 -20.85 -11.12
C LEU A 56 5.97 -20.56 -10.42
N ALA A 57 5.63 -21.42 -9.46
CA ALA A 57 4.52 -21.15 -8.56
C ALA A 57 4.81 -19.91 -7.70
N LEU A 58 3.76 -19.23 -7.24
CA LEU A 58 3.92 -17.97 -6.50
C LEU A 58 4.65 -18.17 -5.17
N GLU A 59 4.45 -19.33 -4.55
CA GLU A 59 5.10 -19.80 -3.33
C GLU A 59 6.62 -19.95 -3.49
N GLU A 60 7.09 -20.15 -4.72
CA GLU A 60 8.51 -20.34 -5.06
C GLU A 60 9.20 -19.02 -5.47
N TRP A 61 8.44 -17.94 -5.63
CA TRP A 61 9.04 -16.63 -5.93
C TRP A 61 9.82 -16.11 -4.72
N PRO A 62 10.99 -15.47 -4.95
CA PRO A 62 11.78 -14.91 -3.87
C PRO A 62 11.05 -13.74 -3.20
N ASP A 63 11.39 -13.44 -1.94
CA ASP A 63 10.74 -12.38 -1.16
C ASP A 63 10.89 -10.98 -1.81
N CYS A 64 11.92 -10.77 -2.64
CA CYS A 64 12.08 -9.51 -3.39
C CYS A 64 11.00 -9.32 -4.47
N ALA A 65 10.40 -10.40 -4.97
CA ALA A 65 9.41 -10.36 -6.03
C ALA A 65 8.03 -10.09 -5.39
N GLN A 66 7.71 -8.81 -5.16
CA GLN A 66 6.42 -8.44 -4.60
C GLN A 66 5.30 -8.86 -5.57
N ARG A 67 4.65 -9.98 -5.23
CA ARG A 67 3.59 -10.61 -6.02
C ARG A 67 2.22 -10.07 -5.63
N ARG A 68 1.34 -9.93 -6.62
CA ARG A 68 -0.08 -9.60 -6.44
C ARG A 68 -0.90 -10.40 -7.42
N ILE A 69 -2.14 -10.72 -7.06
CA ILE A 69 -3.11 -11.21 -8.04
C ILE A 69 -4.27 -10.25 -8.08
N VAL A 70 -4.68 -9.88 -9.28
CA VAL A 70 -5.88 -9.07 -9.52
C VAL A 70 -6.98 -9.97 -10.04
N ARG A 71 -8.17 -9.86 -9.48
CA ARG A 71 -9.36 -10.59 -9.94
C ARG A 71 -10.62 -9.76 -9.70
N GLY A 72 -11.25 -9.27 -10.77
CA GLY A 72 -12.59 -8.67 -10.68
C GLY A 72 -12.69 -7.47 -9.72
N GLY A 73 -11.64 -6.65 -9.62
CA GLY A 73 -11.58 -5.51 -8.69
C GLY A 73 -11.14 -5.87 -7.27
N GLU A 74 -10.65 -7.08 -7.05
CA GLU A 74 -10.01 -7.51 -5.81
C GLU A 74 -8.50 -7.75 -6.02
N GLU A 75 -7.71 -7.43 -5.00
CA GLU A 75 -6.32 -7.86 -4.86
C GLU A 75 -6.28 -9.08 -3.94
N LEU A 76 -5.74 -10.20 -4.42
CA LEU A 76 -5.51 -11.40 -3.64
C LEU A 76 -4.06 -11.42 -3.17
N ASN A 77 -3.88 -11.55 -1.86
CA ASN A 77 -2.59 -11.58 -1.19
C ASN A 77 -2.30 -12.99 -0.67
N LEU A 78 -1.14 -13.52 -1.03
CA LEU A 78 -0.64 -14.82 -0.54
C LEU A 78 0.17 -14.59 0.73
N ASN A 79 -0.48 -14.76 1.87
CA ASN A 79 0.16 -14.61 3.18
C ASN A 79 0.94 -15.87 3.51
N ARG A 80 2.19 -15.67 3.93
CA ARG A 80 3.08 -16.72 4.43
C ARG A 80 3.10 -16.63 5.96
N SER A 81 2.73 -17.72 6.62
CA SER A 81 2.78 -17.85 8.07
C SER A 81 3.59 -19.07 8.49
N GLY A 82 4.01 -19.10 9.75
CA GLY A 82 4.85 -20.17 10.31
C GLY A 82 6.34 -19.83 10.31
N GLY A 83 7.16 -20.78 10.77
CA GLY A 83 8.61 -20.64 10.90
C GLY A 83 9.27 -22.00 11.12
N GLY A 84 10.56 -22.10 10.80
CA GLY A 84 11.29 -23.37 10.83
C GLY A 84 10.90 -24.28 9.67
N ASP A 85 10.65 -25.56 9.95
CA ASP A 85 10.39 -26.59 8.94
C ASP A 85 8.96 -26.57 8.36
N ARG A 86 8.08 -25.71 8.88
CA ARG A 86 6.69 -25.62 8.42
C ARG A 86 6.34 -24.19 8.01
N VAL A 87 6.06 -24.06 6.72
CA VAL A 87 5.53 -22.84 6.10
C VAL A 87 4.10 -23.14 5.68
N ASP A 88 3.16 -22.37 6.19
CA ASP A 88 1.76 -22.43 5.79
C ASP A 88 1.44 -21.21 4.92
N TYR A 89 0.62 -21.41 3.90
CA TYR A 89 0.16 -20.37 2.99
C TYR A 89 -1.34 -20.20 3.11
N ASN A 90 -1.81 -18.96 3.19
CA ASN A 90 -3.23 -18.63 3.13
C ASN A 90 -3.47 -17.45 2.19
N TRP A 91 -4.69 -17.39 1.66
CA TRP A 91 -5.14 -16.32 0.77
C TRP A 91 -5.99 -15.34 1.55
N SER A 92 -5.70 -14.05 1.42
CA SER A 92 -6.65 -12.98 1.76
C SER A 92 -7.04 -12.23 0.48
N SER A 93 -8.21 -11.61 0.50
CA SER A 93 -8.74 -10.78 -0.59
C SER A 93 -9.08 -9.40 -0.07
N GLU A 94 -8.71 -8.38 -0.81
CA GLU A 94 -9.05 -6.99 -0.51
C GLU A 94 -9.68 -6.34 -1.75
N ALA A 95 -10.91 -5.86 -1.61
CA ALA A 95 -11.53 -5.06 -2.66
C ALA A 95 -10.85 -3.70 -2.76
N PHE A 96 -10.68 -3.20 -3.98
CA PHE A 96 -10.14 -1.86 -4.20
C PHE A 96 -10.99 -1.05 -5.17
N VAL A 97 -10.91 0.27 -5.05
CA VAL A 97 -11.50 1.23 -6.00
C VAL A 97 -10.37 1.99 -6.67
N LEU A 98 -10.36 1.98 -8.01
CA LEU A 98 -9.43 2.77 -8.80
C LEU A 98 -10.19 3.89 -9.52
N THR A 99 -9.91 5.13 -9.14
CA THR A 99 -10.62 6.28 -9.71
C THR A 99 -10.21 6.56 -11.16
N ALA A 100 -11.09 7.21 -11.92
CA ALA A 100 -10.79 7.70 -13.26
C ALA A 100 -9.79 8.89 -13.25
N GLY A 101 -9.18 9.14 -14.40
CA GLY A 101 -8.20 10.22 -14.62
C GLY A 101 -6.79 9.71 -14.92
N GLU A 102 -5.86 10.61 -15.25
CA GLU A 102 -4.46 10.26 -15.52
C GLU A 102 -3.73 9.79 -14.24
N LEU A 103 -3.83 10.60 -13.19
CA LEU A 103 -3.44 10.25 -11.83
C LEU A 103 -4.65 9.63 -11.12
N ARG A 104 -4.57 8.32 -10.90
CA ARG A 104 -5.64 7.54 -10.29
C ARG A 104 -5.37 7.37 -8.81
N ILE A 105 -6.43 7.37 -8.01
CA ILE A 105 -6.35 7.01 -6.60
C ILE A 105 -6.84 5.57 -6.46
N ASN A 106 -5.98 4.73 -5.89
CA ASN A 106 -6.30 3.39 -5.44
C ASN A 106 -6.68 3.46 -3.95
N GLN A 107 -7.96 3.23 -3.65
CA GLN A 107 -8.50 3.15 -2.29
C GLN A 107 -8.74 1.70 -1.91
N ARG A 108 -8.35 1.34 -0.69
CA ARG A 108 -8.49 -0.02 -0.16
C ARG A 108 -8.59 -0.03 1.38
N ALA A 109 -8.98 -1.15 1.97
CA ALA A 109 -9.13 -1.33 3.42
C ALA A 109 -7.83 -1.88 4.04
N CYS A 110 -7.03 -1.02 4.65
CA CYS A 110 -5.65 -1.32 5.05
C CYS A 110 -5.45 -1.64 6.54
N GLY A 111 -6.52 -1.94 7.27
CA GLY A 111 -6.45 -2.39 8.65
C GLY A 111 -7.62 -3.30 8.96
N GLU A 112 -7.40 -4.27 9.84
CA GLU A 112 -8.53 -4.87 10.53
C GLU A 112 -9.17 -3.76 11.37
N PRO A 113 -10.51 -3.59 11.35
CA PRO A 113 -11.16 -2.82 12.39
C PRO A 113 -10.70 -3.44 13.71
N HIS A 114 -9.98 -2.69 14.55
CA HIS A 114 -9.42 -3.19 15.81
C HIS A 114 -10.50 -3.67 16.83
N GLY A 115 -11.75 -3.82 16.41
CA GLY A 115 -12.89 -4.24 17.23
C GLY A 115 -13.19 -5.74 17.27
N LEU A 116 -12.35 -6.62 16.72
CA LEU A 116 -12.57 -8.09 16.82
C LEU A 116 -11.43 -8.88 17.46
N ARG A 117 -10.24 -8.30 17.61
CA ARG A 117 -9.29 -8.80 18.61
C ARG A 117 -9.81 -8.27 19.93
N GLU A 118 -10.36 -9.14 20.78
CA GLU A 118 -10.76 -8.78 22.15
C GLU A 118 -9.72 -7.80 22.67
N ALA A 119 -10.15 -6.56 22.90
CA ALA A 119 -9.31 -5.59 23.55
C ALA A 119 -8.90 -6.26 24.85
N GLU A 120 -7.69 -6.80 24.93
CA GLU A 120 -7.01 -6.91 26.20
C GLU A 120 -7.12 -5.49 26.73
N GLU A 121 -8.01 -5.31 27.70
CA GLU A 121 -8.39 -4.05 28.30
C GLU A 121 -7.10 -3.45 28.88
N SER A 122 -6.31 -2.80 28.04
CA SER A 122 -5.27 -1.90 28.46
C SER A 122 -6.04 -0.72 29.03
N PRO A 123 -5.96 -0.47 30.34
CA PRO A 123 -6.77 0.56 31.01
C PRO A 123 -6.40 2.00 30.58
N GLU A 124 -5.52 2.16 29.57
CA GLU A 124 -5.01 3.45 29.10
C GLU A 124 -5.05 3.59 27.57
N SER A 125 -6.13 3.17 26.91
CA SER A 125 -6.37 3.58 25.51
C SER A 125 -6.53 5.11 25.46
N SER A 126 -5.62 5.83 24.82
CA SER A 126 -5.75 7.27 24.65
C SER A 126 -6.82 7.61 23.60
N ALA A 127 -7.36 8.83 23.63
CA ALA A 127 -8.30 9.30 22.60
C ALA A 127 -7.67 9.31 21.19
N VAL A 128 -6.33 9.41 21.11
CA VAL A 128 -5.59 9.34 19.85
C VAL A 128 -5.58 7.91 19.32
N ASP A 129 -5.36 6.91 20.19
CA ASP A 129 -5.38 5.49 19.79
C ASP A 129 -6.76 5.09 19.27
N GLU A 130 -7.81 5.54 19.96
CA GLU A 130 -9.19 5.33 19.54
C GLU A 130 -9.46 5.96 18.16
N ALA A 131 -9.03 7.20 17.94
CA ALA A 131 -9.17 7.88 16.66
C ALA A 131 -8.42 7.16 15.53
N VAL A 132 -7.18 6.74 15.77
CA VAL A 132 -6.37 5.99 14.79
C VAL A 132 -7.01 4.64 14.46
N SER A 133 -7.57 3.94 15.45
CA SER A 133 -8.20 2.62 15.25
C SER A 133 -9.38 2.64 14.26
N ARG A 134 -10.02 3.81 14.08
CA ARG A 134 -11.13 4.00 13.15
C ARG A 134 -10.69 4.26 11.72
N LEU A 135 -9.43 4.64 11.48
CA LEU A 135 -8.92 5.01 10.15
C LEU A 135 -8.65 3.77 9.29
N VAL A 136 -9.67 3.05 8.85
CA VAL A 136 -9.51 1.73 8.22
C VAL A 136 -9.21 1.78 6.71
N TYR A 137 -9.38 2.91 6.03
CA TYR A 137 -9.08 3.05 4.59
C TYR A 137 -7.73 3.71 4.32
N CYS A 138 -7.01 3.23 3.32
CA CYS A 138 -5.74 3.81 2.84
C CYS A 138 -5.81 4.14 1.37
N TYR A 139 -4.89 5.02 0.97
CA TYR A 139 -4.83 5.59 -0.37
C TYR A 139 -3.42 5.48 -0.94
N ALA A 140 -3.34 5.04 -2.19
CA ALA A 140 -2.16 5.11 -3.02
C ALA A 140 -2.50 5.83 -4.33
N ALA A 141 -1.54 6.53 -4.91
CA ALA A 141 -1.65 7.01 -6.27
C ALA A 141 -1.15 5.96 -7.26
N LEU A 142 -1.69 6.00 -8.47
CA LEU A 142 -1.33 5.11 -9.56
C LEU A 142 -1.30 5.86 -10.90
N ARG A 143 -0.25 5.60 -11.68
CA ARG A 143 -0.17 5.97 -13.11
C ARG A 143 -0.01 4.72 -13.95
N ALA A 144 -0.89 4.56 -14.94
CA ALA A 144 -0.75 3.51 -15.93
C ALA A 144 0.45 3.80 -16.84
N GLU A 145 1.31 2.80 -17.05
CA GLU A 145 2.47 2.86 -17.95
C GLU A 145 2.17 2.16 -19.28
N ALA A 146 1.32 1.14 -19.27
CA ALA A 146 0.93 0.40 -20.46
C ALA A 146 -0.48 -0.16 -20.33
N LEU A 147 -1.18 -0.21 -21.46
CA LEU A 147 -2.48 -0.86 -21.62
C LEU A 147 -2.36 -2.04 -22.59
N ASP A 148 -3.20 -3.06 -22.43
CA ASP A 148 -3.36 -4.12 -23.43
C ASP A 148 -4.34 -3.73 -24.56
N ALA A 149 -4.58 -4.65 -25.49
CA ALA A 149 -5.48 -4.44 -26.62
C ALA A 149 -6.94 -4.19 -26.21
N ASP A 150 -7.35 -4.63 -25.01
CA ASP A 150 -8.69 -4.41 -24.46
C ASP A 150 -8.77 -3.11 -23.63
N GLY A 151 -7.68 -2.34 -23.57
CA GLY A 151 -7.60 -1.10 -22.82
C GLY A 151 -7.43 -1.28 -21.32
N ARG A 152 -7.07 -2.49 -20.84
CA ARG A 152 -6.79 -2.76 -19.41
C ARG A 152 -5.33 -2.43 -19.10
N ILE A 153 -5.07 -1.97 -17.88
CA ILE A 153 -3.73 -1.68 -17.41
C ILE A 153 -2.95 -2.99 -17.27
N VAL A 154 -1.74 -3.05 -17.86
CA VAL A 154 -0.79 -4.18 -17.77
C VAL A 154 0.59 -3.77 -17.22
N ALA A 155 0.82 -2.48 -17.05
CA ALA A 155 1.95 -1.96 -16.28
C ALA A 155 1.55 -0.64 -15.62
N PHE A 156 2.00 -0.41 -14.38
CA PHE A 156 1.75 0.84 -13.67
C PHE A 156 2.86 1.16 -12.66
N THR A 157 2.99 2.45 -12.35
CA THR A 157 3.74 2.93 -11.18
C THR A 157 2.75 3.32 -10.08
N THR A 158 3.05 2.98 -8.82
CA THR A 158 2.25 3.36 -7.66
C THR A 158 3.11 3.86 -6.49
N TRP A 159 2.54 4.75 -5.68
CA TRP A 159 3.16 5.28 -4.47
C TRP A 159 2.09 5.56 -3.41
N PRO A 160 2.42 5.43 -2.10
CA PRO A 160 1.52 5.86 -1.03
C PRO A 160 1.24 7.36 -1.12
N ILE A 161 0.07 7.80 -0.66
CA ILE A 161 -0.20 9.22 -0.48
C ILE A 161 0.23 9.61 0.93
N TRP A 162 1.25 10.45 1.02
CA TRP A 162 1.81 10.87 2.31
C TRP A 162 1.13 12.10 2.87
N CYS A 163 1.23 12.25 4.19
CA CYS A 163 0.78 13.45 4.90
C CYS A 163 1.58 14.69 4.52
N GLY A 164 2.85 14.52 4.12
CA GLY A 164 3.78 15.59 3.80
C GLY A 164 5.19 15.02 3.66
N PRO A 165 6.23 15.89 3.58
CA PRO A 165 7.62 15.46 3.57
C PRO A 165 7.95 14.56 4.77
N GLN A 166 8.66 13.46 4.51
CA GLN A 166 9.15 12.60 5.58
C GLN A 166 10.10 13.38 6.50
N PRO A 167 10.02 13.17 7.82
CA PRO A 167 10.93 13.81 8.76
C PRO A 167 12.37 13.34 8.53
N ALA A 168 13.34 14.19 8.86
CA ALA A 168 14.75 13.83 8.77
C ALA A 168 15.06 12.70 9.77
N GLN A 169 15.86 11.72 9.36
CA GLN A 169 16.29 10.65 10.26
C GLN A 169 17.03 11.25 11.46
N GLY A 170 16.61 10.91 12.68
CA GLY A 170 17.27 11.30 13.93
C GLY A 170 16.62 12.45 14.70
N GLU A 171 15.62 13.15 14.13
CA GLU A 171 14.78 14.06 14.91
C GLU A 171 13.74 13.24 15.67
N GLY A 172 13.87 13.06 16.99
CA GLY A 172 12.75 12.82 17.94
C GLY A 172 11.62 11.84 17.59
N ASN A 173 11.83 10.89 16.67
CA ASN A 173 10.89 9.89 16.17
C ASN A 173 9.44 10.36 15.87
N PRO A 174 9.18 11.40 15.07
CA PRO A 174 7.84 11.58 14.56
C PRO A 174 7.66 10.58 13.40
N ASN A 175 6.87 9.55 13.62
CA ASN A 175 6.45 8.61 12.57
C ASN A 175 5.61 9.30 11.47
N VAL A 176 5.26 10.58 11.65
CA VAL A 176 4.46 11.43 10.76
C VAL A 176 5.11 12.81 10.60
N THR A 177 4.87 13.48 9.47
CA THR A 177 5.37 14.83 9.21
C THR A 177 4.84 15.87 10.22
N ASN A 178 5.64 16.91 10.51
CA ASN A 178 5.19 18.11 11.23
C ASN A 178 4.72 19.24 10.28
N LYS A 179 4.79 19.01 8.96
CA LYS A 179 4.39 19.94 7.91
C LYS A 179 3.43 19.23 6.96
N PRO A 180 2.20 18.94 7.40
CA PRO A 180 1.23 18.30 6.53
C PRO A 180 0.96 19.16 5.29
N PHE A 181 0.66 18.52 4.16
CA PHE A 181 0.21 19.22 2.97
C PHE A 181 -1.10 19.99 3.25
N PRO A 182 -1.38 21.06 2.49
CA PRO A 182 -2.64 21.80 2.65
C PRO A 182 -3.87 20.89 2.57
N GLY A 183 -4.79 21.06 3.51
CA GLY A 183 -6.02 20.25 3.61
C GLY A 183 -5.82 18.87 4.25
N LEU A 184 -4.65 18.61 4.87
CA LEU A 184 -4.42 17.40 5.66
C LEU A 184 -4.21 17.74 7.15
N THR A 185 -4.81 16.93 8.02
CA THR A 185 -4.67 17.05 9.48
C THR A 185 -4.03 15.79 10.05
N VAL A 186 -2.94 15.92 10.81
CA VAL A 186 -2.24 14.79 11.44
C VAL A 186 -3.07 14.22 12.60
N VAL A 187 -3.20 12.88 12.64
CA VAL A 187 -3.88 12.10 13.68
C VAL A 187 -3.01 10.90 14.03
N GLY A 188 -2.38 10.92 15.20
CA GLY A 188 -1.41 9.89 15.61
C GLY A 188 -0.24 9.83 14.62
N GLU A 189 -0.03 8.67 14.00
CA GLU A 189 1.04 8.44 13.01
C GLU A 189 0.56 8.59 11.55
N TYR A 190 -0.66 9.08 11.36
CA TYR A 190 -1.34 9.22 10.07
C TYR A 190 -1.85 10.65 9.88
N CYS A 191 -2.59 10.87 8.81
CA CYS A 191 -3.37 12.08 8.61
C CYS A 191 -4.67 11.77 7.90
N VAL A 192 -5.62 12.69 8.04
CA VAL A 192 -6.90 12.69 7.33
C VAL A 192 -6.93 13.87 6.37
N ALA A 193 -7.55 13.69 5.21
CA ALA A 193 -7.81 14.77 4.26
C ALA A 193 -9.15 15.44 4.58
N ASP A 194 -9.23 16.75 4.38
CA ASP A 194 -10.48 17.52 4.54
C ASP A 194 -11.50 17.17 3.45
N ASP A 195 -11.01 16.90 2.23
CA ASP A 195 -11.82 16.51 1.07
C ASP A 195 -11.01 15.73 0.00
N VAL A 196 -11.71 15.31 -1.05
CA VAL A 196 -11.14 14.59 -2.20
C VAL A 196 -10.11 15.44 -2.96
N ALA A 197 -10.27 16.77 -3.00
CA ALA A 197 -9.34 17.64 -3.70
C ALA A 197 -8.00 17.72 -2.96
N ALA A 198 -8.02 17.83 -1.64
CA ALA A 198 -6.85 17.75 -0.77
C ALA A 198 -6.13 16.40 -0.92
N LEU A 199 -6.87 15.28 -0.96
CA LEU A 199 -6.31 13.96 -1.19
C LEU A 199 -5.58 13.86 -2.54
N ARG A 200 -6.19 14.34 -3.63
CA ARG A 200 -5.57 14.34 -4.97
C ARG A 200 -4.36 15.28 -5.05
N ALA A 201 -4.42 16.43 -4.39
CA ALA A 201 -3.30 17.37 -4.31
C ALA A 201 -2.12 16.74 -3.55
N ALA A 202 -2.38 16.09 -2.42
CA ALA A 202 -1.38 15.33 -1.67
C ALA A 202 -0.75 14.22 -2.52
N ALA A 203 -1.55 13.49 -3.30
CA ALA A 203 -1.05 12.44 -4.19
C ALA A 203 -0.01 12.96 -5.20
N THR A 204 -0.28 14.14 -5.78
CA THR A 204 0.63 14.84 -6.70
C THR A 204 1.87 15.34 -5.98
N ALA A 205 1.70 15.93 -4.79
CA ALA A 205 2.82 16.44 -4.00
C ALA A 205 3.75 15.31 -3.52
N THR A 206 3.21 14.16 -3.11
CA THR A 206 4.02 12.98 -2.76
C THR A 206 4.83 12.48 -3.96
N GLU A 207 4.27 12.51 -5.17
CA GLU A 207 5.01 12.15 -6.39
C GLU A 207 6.26 13.02 -6.57
N MET A 208 6.15 14.32 -6.33
CA MET A 208 7.26 15.27 -6.44
C MET A 208 8.35 15.06 -5.38
N LEU A 209 8.00 14.48 -4.23
CA LEU A 209 8.96 14.12 -3.18
C LEU A 209 9.70 12.81 -3.45
N LEU A 210 9.27 12.05 -4.47
CA LEU A 210 9.86 10.77 -4.89
C LEU A 210 10.52 10.89 -6.27
N PRO A 211 11.57 11.74 -6.42
CA PRO A 211 12.15 12.03 -7.72
C PRO A 211 12.88 10.82 -8.32
N ASP A 212 13.39 9.90 -7.49
CA ASP A 212 13.96 8.65 -7.97
C ASP A 212 12.82 7.66 -8.29
N PRO A 213 12.65 7.22 -9.55
CA PRO A 213 11.63 6.25 -9.92
C PRO A 213 11.70 4.95 -9.12
N ARG A 214 12.87 4.56 -8.58
CA ARG A 214 13.04 3.36 -7.74
C ARG A 214 12.35 3.48 -6.39
N GLN A 215 12.04 4.69 -5.94
CA GLN A 215 11.28 4.91 -4.71
C GLN A 215 9.77 4.68 -4.90
N ARG A 216 9.33 4.47 -6.14
CA ARG A 216 7.94 4.16 -6.48
C ARG A 216 7.88 2.71 -6.95
N ALA A 217 6.91 1.98 -6.44
CA ALA A 217 6.74 0.59 -6.81
C ALA A 217 6.17 0.52 -8.23
N ARG A 218 6.87 -0.19 -9.12
CA ARG A 218 6.44 -0.42 -10.50
C ARG A 218 5.95 -1.84 -10.62
N PHE A 219 4.75 -2.05 -11.15
CA PHE A 219 4.17 -3.37 -11.32
C PHE A 219 3.95 -3.68 -12.80
N ARG A 220 4.12 -4.94 -13.16
CA ARG A 220 3.76 -5.48 -14.47
C ARG A 220 2.92 -6.74 -14.33
N TRP A 221 1.98 -6.87 -15.25
CA TRP A 221 1.22 -8.08 -15.45
C TRP A 221 2.12 -9.17 -16.05
N ILE A 222 2.02 -10.38 -15.52
CA ILE A 222 2.92 -11.50 -15.81
C ILE A 222 2.22 -12.59 -16.62
N ARG A 223 1.07 -13.07 -16.14
CA ARG A 223 0.32 -14.17 -16.76
C ARG A 223 -1.15 -14.19 -16.34
N ASP A 224 -1.98 -14.79 -17.18
CA ASP A 224 -3.39 -15.07 -16.88
C ASP A 224 -3.50 -16.19 -15.82
N GLY A 225 -4.61 -16.22 -15.10
CA GLY A 225 -4.82 -17.17 -14.02
C GLY A 225 -3.93 -16.91 -12.81
N TRP A 226 -4.08 -17.74 -11.78
CA TRP A 226 -3.30 -17.62 -10.52
C TRP A 226 -2.98 -18.97 -9.87
N ARG A 227 -3.43 -20.07 -10.48
CA ARG A 227 -3.19 -21.45 -10.06
C ARG A 227 -2.29 -22.15 -11.06
#